data_AF-A0A844WTJ6-F1
#
_entry.id   AF-A0A844WTJ6-F1
#
_cell.length_a   1.000
_cell.length_b   1.000
_cell.length_c   1.000
_cell.angle_alpha   90.00
_cell.angle_beta   90.00
_cell.angle_gamma   90.00
#
_symmetry.space_group_name_H-M   'P 1'
#
loop_
_entity.id
_entity.type
_entity.pdbx_description
1 polymer ?
#
loop_
_entity_poly.entity_id
_entity_poly.type
_entity_poly.pdbx_seq_one_letter_code
_entity_poly.pdbx_strand_id
1 'polypeptide(L)' 'MTIFKRSYQSYGTRRIHIALQQAGIRVSRRYIARVMKSLSLVSKYTIKHYREYQTASNSAVTANHLQRQFDVGSKQQI' A
#
# COMPACT_ATOMS: atom_id res chain seq x y z
N MET A 1 -0.09 -0.96 -24.16
CA MET A 1 -0.51 -1.80 -23.00
C MET A 1 0.38 -3.02 -22.75
N THR A 2 1.26 -3.38 -23.70
CA THR A 2 2.21 -4.49 -23.57
C THR A 2 3.26 -4.26 -22.48
N ILE A 3 3.83 -3.05 -22.35
CA ILE A 3 4.89 -2.74 -21.36
C ILE A 3 4.40 -2.97 -19.91
N PHE A 4 3.19 -2.51 -19.58
CA PHE A 4 2.63 -2.66 -18.24
C PHE A 4 2.42 -4.13 -17.86
N LYS A 5 1.83 -4.93 -18.77
CA LYS A 5 1.64 -6.38 -18.57
C LYS A 5 2.98 -7.14 -18.56
N ARG A 6 3.90 -6.81 -19.46
CA ARG A 6 5.25 -7.41 -19.53
C ARG A 6 6.08 -7.14 -18.27
N SER A 7 5.83 -6.01 -17.61
CA SER A 7 6.44 -5.69 -16.31
C SER A 7 5.75 -6.36 -15.11
N TYR A 8 4.77 -7.25 -15.32
CA TYR A 8 3.95 -7.82 -14.25
C TYR A 8 3.28 -6.75 -13.38
N GLN A 9 2.80 -5.67 -14.00
CA GLN A 9 2.14 -4.53 -13.34
C GLN A 9 3.05 -3.79 -12.33
N SER A 10 4.37 -4.03 -12.36
CA SER A 10 5.32 -3.40 -11.45
C SER A 10 5.70 -1.98 -11.89
N TYR A 11 5.45 -1.59 -13.14
CA TYR A 11 5.86 -0.28 -13.63
C TYR A 11 4.77 0.77 -13.38
N GLY A 12 5.14 1.84 -12.66
CA GLY A 12 4.37 3.08 -12.61
C GLY A 12 4.76 4.06 -13.73
N THR A 13 4.22 5.28 -13.66
CA THR A 13 4.41 6.35 -14.67
C THR A 13 5.87 6.64 -15.00
N ARG A 14 6.78 6.58 -14.01
CA ARG A 14 8.22 6.83 -14.21
C ARG A 14 8.88 5.73 -15.05
N ARG A 15 8.64 4.46 -14.72
CA ARG A 15 9.27 3.32 -15.41
C ARG A 15 8.67 3.12 -16.80
N ILE A 16 7.37 3.36 -16.97
CA ILE A 16 6.70 3.34 -18.29
C ILE A 16 7.29 4.41 -19.20
N HIS A 17 7.56 5.62 -18.69
CA HIS A 17 8.18 6.68 -19.47
C HIS A 17 9.55 6.28 -20.02
N ILE A 18 10.43 5.73 -19.17
CA ILE A 18 11.76 5.28 -19.57
C ILE A 18 11.66 4.17 -20.62
N ALA A 19 10.77 3.19 -20.40
CA ALA A 19 10.57 2.09 -21.36
C ALA A 19 10.01 2.57 -22.72
N LEU A 20 9.13 3.59 -22.72
CA LEU A 20 8.62 4.18 -23.95
C LEU A 20 9.69 5.00 -24.68
N GLN A 21 10.51 5.75 -23.93
CA GLN A 21 11.64 6.49 -24.49
C GLN A 21 12.68 5.56 -25.14
N GLN A 22 12.96 4.41 -24.51
CA GLN A 22 13.82 3.36 -25.08
C GLN A 22 13.23 2.72 -26.34
N ALA A 23 11.90 2.66 -26.43
CA ALA A 23 11.19 2.21 -27.63
C ALA A 23 11.04 3.31 -28.70
N GLY A 24 11.69 4.48 -28.53
CA GLY A 24 11.63 5.61 -29.46
C GLY A 24 10.36 6.46 -29.36
N ILE A 25 9.47 6.18 -28.41
CA ILE A 25 8.20 6.90 -28.23
C ILE A 25 8.41 8.03 -27.22
N ARG A 26 8.34 9.27 -27.68
CA ARG A 26 8.39 10.46 -26.82
C ARG A 26 7.00 10.83 -26.32
N VAL A 27 6.76 10.64 -25.03
CA VAL A 27 5.52 11.05 -24.34
C VAL A 27 5.84 11.63 -22.98
N SER A 28 5.01 12.56 -22.49
CA SER A 28 5.21 13.11 -21.16
C SER A 28 4.77 12.14 -20.05
N ARG A 29 5.41 12.23 -18.88
CA ARG A 29 4.96 11.47 -17.68
C ARG A 29 3.50 11.78 -17.31
N ARG A 30 3.04 13.02 -17.55
CA ARG A 30 1.67 13.48 -17.26
C ARG A 30 0.65 12.86 -18.21
N TYR A 31 1.01 12.69 -19.49
CA TYR A 31 0.20 11.94 -20.45
C TYR A 31 0.05 10.47 -20.03
N ILE A 32 1.15 9.81 -19.67
CA ILE A 32 1.13 8.42 -19.17
C ILE A 32 0.23 8.31 -17.94
N ALA A 33 0.30 9.25 -16.99
CA ALA A 33 -0.56 9.25 -15.81
C ALA A 33 -2.05 9.34 -16.17
N ARG A 34 -2.43 10.19 -17.15
CA ARG A 34 -3.81 10.28 -17.64
C ARG A 34 -4.28 8.97 -18.27
N VAL A 35 -3.44 8.35 -19.11
CA VAL A 35 -3.74 7.06 -19.74
C VAL A 35 -3.86 5.92 -18.71
N MET A 36 -2.98 5.90 -17.71
CA MET A 36 -3.10 4.93 -16.61
C MET A 36 -4.40 5.13 -15.82
N LYS A 37 -4.78 6.39 -15.55
CA LYS A 37 -6.04 6.73 -14.87
C LYS A 37 -7.27 6.34 -15.70
N SER A 38 -7.28 6.63 -16.99
CA SER A 38 -8.41 6.32 -17.87
C SER A 38 -8.62 4.81 -18.06
N LEU A 39 -7.55 4.02 -17.89
CA LEU A 39 -7.58 2.56 -18.02
C LEU A 39 -7.58 1.84 -16.66
N SER A 40 -7.75 2.57 -15.55
CA SER A 40 -7.72 2.03 -14.18
C SER A 40 -6.49 1.16 -13.87
N LEU A 41 -5.33 1.53 -14.41
CA LEU A 41 -4.08 0.80 -14.21
C LEU A 41 -3.36 1.30 -12.96
N VAL A 42 -3.17 0.41 -12.00
CA VAL A 42 -2.46 0.69 -10.74
C VAL A 42 -1.23 -0.21 -10.65
N SER A 43 -0.07 0.37 -10.32
CA SER A 43 1.14 -0.41 -10.15
C SER A 43 1.11 -1.20 -8.85
N LYS A 44 1.70 -2.41 -8.83
CA LYS A 44 1.83 -3.19 -7.59
C LYS A 44 2.47 -2.41 -6.45
N TYR A 45 3.52 -1.64 -6.72
CA TYR A 45 4.21 -0.85 -5.68
C TYR A 45 3.37 0.30 -5.11
N THR A 46 2.30 0.71 -5.79
CA THR A 46 1.36 1.71 -5.24
C THR A 46 0.35 1.12 -4.27
N ILE A 47 0.17 -0.21 -4.27
CA ILE A 47 -0.75 -0.89 -3.37
C ILE A 47 -0.09 -0.94 -1.99
N LYS A 48 -0.67 -0.24 -1.02
CA LYS A 48 -0.27 -0.36 0.39
C LYS A 48 -0.97 -1.59 0.97
N HIS A 49 -0.18 -2.53 1.47
CA HIS A 49 -0.70 -3.62 2.28
C HIS A 49 -0.72 -3.19 3.74
N TYR A 50 -1.83 -3.42 4.42
CA TYR A 50 -1.89 -3.29 5.87
C TYR A 50 -0.92 -4.31 6.48
N ARG A 51 -0.08 -3.85 7.41
CA ARG A 51 0.79 -4.70 8.20
C ARG A 51 0.27 -4.63 9.63
N GLU A 52 -0.18 -5.76 10.14
CA GLU A 52 -0.52 -5.88 11.56
C GLU A 52 0.72 -5.52 12.37
N TYR A 53 0.60 -4.48 13.19
CA TYR A 53 1.61 -4.18 14.19
C TYR A 53 1.40 -5.15 15.34
N GLN A 54 2.47 -5.82 15.76
CA GLN A 54 2.44 -6.57 17.01
C GLN A 54 2.00 -5.61 18.11
N THR A 55 0.93 -5.96 18.83
CA THR A 55 0.50 -5.19 20.00
C THR A 55 1.70 -5.04 20.92
N ALA A 56 2.02 -3.80 21.34
CA ALA A 56 3.04 -3.57 22.36
C ALA A 56 2.78 -4.52 23.54
N SER A 57 3.83 -5.11 24.12
CA SER A 57 3.70 -6.14 25.19
C SER A 57 2.72 -5.73 26.28
N ASN A 58 2.63 -4.44 26.55
CA ASN A 58 1.81 -3.84 27.61
C ASN A 58 0.32 -3.68 27.23
N SER A 59 -0.04 -4.00 25.99
CA SER A 59 -1.41 -4.01 25.45
C SER A 59 -1.86 -5.41 25.01
N ALA A 60 -1.00 -6.42 25.20
CA ALA A 60 -1.41 -7.81 25.03
C ALA A 60 -2.46 -8.15 26.09
N VAL A 61 -3.48 -8.91 25.71
CA VAL A 61 -4.52 -9.38 26.64
C VAL A 61 -3.86 -10.38 27.60
N THR A 62 -3.50 -9.91 28.79
CA THR A 62 -2.93 -10.77 29.84
C THR A 62 -4.06 -11.48 30.58
N ALA A 63 -4.00 -12.80 30.70
CA ALA A 63 -5.00 -13.57 31.43
C ALA A 63 -4.87 -13.38 32.94
N ASN A 64 -6.01 -13.21 33.64
CA ASN A 64 -6.07 -13.09 35.10
C ASN A 64 -6.01 -14.47 35.77
N HIS A 65 -4.80 -15.04 35.86
CA HIS A 65 -4.58 -16.38 36.44
C HIS A 65 -4.89 -16.48 37.93
N LEU A 66 -4.88 -15.35 38.65
CA LEU A 66 -5.07 -15.31 40.10
C LEU A 66 -6.53 -15.02 40.50
N GLN A 67 -7.45 -14.91 39.53
CA GLN A 67 -8.88 -14.62 39.73
C GLN A 67 -9.14 -13.40 40.65
N ARG A 68 -8.24 -12.42 40.65
CA ARG A 68 -8.42 -11.22 41.47
C ARG A 68 -9.50 -10.33 40.85
N GLN A 69 -10.45 -9.88 41.66
CA GLN A 69 -11.43 -8.89 41.25
C GLN A 69 -10.74 -7.52 41.17
N PHE A 70 -10.50 -7.03 39.96
CA PHE A 70 -9.98 -5.69 39.74
C PHE A 70 -11.17 -4.78 39.42
N ASP A 71 -11.41 -3.79 40.27
CA ASP A 71 -12.38 -2.75 39.98
C ASP A 71 -11.75 -1.76 38.99
N VAL A 72 -12.09 -1.90 37.72
CA VAL A 72 -11.59 -1.01 36.68
C VAL A 72 -12.58 0.15 36.59
N GLY A 73 -12.22 1.27 37.20
CA GLY A 73 -12.97 2.52 37.07
C GLY A 73 -13.21 2.89 35.60
N SER A 74 -14.21 3.74 35.36
CA SER A 74 -14.67 4.11 34.02
C SER A 74 -13.53 4.47 33.06
N LYS A 75 -13.50 3.83 31.89
CA LYS A 75 -12.56 4.15 30.80
C LYS A 75 -12.63 5.65 30.47
N GLN A 76 -11.52 6.36 30.65
CA GLN A 76 -11.37 7.71 30.13
C GLN A 76 -11.23 7.63 28.60
N GLN A 77 -12.10 8.34 27.88
CA GLN A 77 -12.05 8.44 26.42
C GLN A 77 -10.82 9.27 26.01
N ILE A 78 -10.01 8.72 25.11
CA ILE A 78 -9.00 9.44 24.31
C ILE A 78 -9.42 9.30 22.85
#